data_AF-J3NE71-F1
#
_entry.id   AF-J3NE71-F1
#
_cell.length_a   1.000
_cell.length_b   1.000
_cell.length_c   1.000
_cell.angle_alpha   90.00
_cell.angle_beta   90.00
_cell.angle_gamma   90.00
#
_symmetry.space_group_name_H-M   'P 1'
#
loop_
_entity.id
_entity.type
_entity.pdbx_description
1 polymer ?
#
loop_
_entity_poly.entity_id
_entity_poly.type
_entity_poly.pdbx_seq_one_letter_code
_entity_poly.pdbx_strand_id
1 'polypeptide(L)'
;MGRLLDEGAHVVVCPEGTTCREPYLLRFSPLFAELSDGVVPVALAAETATFYGTTAGGWKSMDALYYMANPRMCYTVEFLPAVDTTPVREGKVASTELANGVQRRLAEALGYECTMLTRKDKYLMLAGNDGVVRRRDG
;
A
#
# COMPACT_ATOMS: atom_id res chain seq x y z
N MET A 1 -12.98 10.79 0.98
CA MET A 1 -11.57 11.16 1.27
C MET A 1 -11.38 12.66 1.09
N GLY A 2 -11.66 13.25 -0.07
CA GLY A 2 -11.62 14.71 -0.29
C GLY A 2 -12.32 15.52 0.80
N ARG A 3 -13.60 15.23 1.09
CA ARG A 3 -14.34 15.91 2.17
C ARG A 3 -13.63 15.90 3.54
N LEU A 4 -12.95 14.82 3.91
CA LEU A 4 -12.23 14.74 5.20
C LEU A 4 -11.00 15.65 5.18
N LEU A 5 -10.31 15.72 4.05
CA LEU A 5 -9.17 16.62 3.86
C LEU A 5 -9.64 18.09 3.88
N ASP A 6 -10.79 18.40 3.26
CA ASP A 6 -11.41 19.73 3.28
C ASP A 6 -11.81 20.17 4.70
N GLU A 7 -12.22 19.21 5.54
CA GLU A 7 -12.53 19.42 6.97
C GLU A 7 -11.24 19.50 7.84
N GLY A 8 -10.06 19.40 7.24
CA GLY A 8 -8.76 19.52 7.92
C GLY A 8 -8.25 18.22 8.57
N ALA A 9 -8.89 17.08 8.30
CA ALA A 9 -8.46 15.80 8.84
C ALA A 9 -7.25 15.23 8.08
N HIS A 10 -6.35 14.56 8.80
CA HIS A 10 -5.28 13.78 8.20
C HIS A 10 -5.78 12.39 7.81
N VAL A 11 -5.36 11.94 6.62
CA VAL A 11 -5.79 10.65 6.08
C VAL A 11 -4.58 9.79 5.74
N VAL A 12 -4.63 8.52 6.14
CA VAL A 12 -3.61 7.52 5.82
C VAL A 12 -4.11 6.63 4.70
N VAL A 13 -3.27 6.39 3.70
CA VAL A 13 -3.58 5.54 2.55
C VAL A 13 -2.44 4.58 2.26
N CYS A 14 -2.78 3.36 1.85
CA CYS A 14 -1.83 2.41 1.28
C CYS A 14 -2.03 2.39 -0.23
N PRO A 15 -1.16 3.09 -1.02
CA PRO A 15 -1.38 3.26 -2.45
C PRO A 15 -1.27 1.96 -3.27
N GLU A 16 -0.66 0.90 -2.71
CA GLU A 16 -0.65 -0.45 -3.29
C GLU A 16 -2.03 -1.11 -3.31
N GLY A 17 -2.94 -0.72 -2.41
CA GLY A 17 -4.29 -1.28 -2.31
C GLY A 17 -4.37 -2.76 -1.90
N THR A 18 -3.25 -3.39 -1.57
CA THR A 18 -3.13 -4.75 -1.03
C THR A 18 -1.79 -4.90 -0.31
N THR A 19 -1.66 -5.87 0.59
CA THR A 19 -0.43 -6.08 1.37
C THR A 19 0.64 -6.81 0.56
N CYS A 20 1.82 -6.24 0.31
CA CYS A 20 2.96 -7.01 -0.18
C CYS A 20 3.71 -7.70 0.97
N ARG A 21 4.36 -8.85 0.72
CA ARG A 21 5.16 -9.61 1.69
C ARG A 21 6.59 -9.87 1.23
N GLU A 22 6.84 -9.52 -0.01
CA GLU A 22 8.13 -9.69 -0.67
C GLU A 22 8.88 -8.35 -0.59
N PRO A 23 10.21 -8.34 -0.75
CA PRO A 23 11.03 -7.13 -0.70
C PRO A 23 10.87 -6.27 -1.98
N TYR A 24 9.64 -6.03 -2.39
CA TYR A 24 9.28 -5.16 -3.50
C TYR A 24 7.97 -4.42 -3.22
N LEU A 25 7.84 -3.22 -3.79
CA LEU A 25 6.63 -2.42 -3.76
C LEU A 25 5.77 -2.68 -5.00
N LEU A 26 4.48 -2.86 -4.80
CA LEU A 26 3.50 -2.93 -5.89
C LEU A 26 3.30 -1.56 -6.52
N ARG A 27 2.73 -1.53 -7.73
CA ARG A 27 2.40 -0.28 -8.41
C ARG A 27 1.46 0.56 -7.54
N PHE A 28 1.81 1.82 -7.34
CA PHE A 28 0.98 2.76 -6.61
C PHE A 28 -0.19 3.30 -7.45
N SER A 29 -1.36 3.39 -6.84
CA SER A 29 -2.45 4.21 -7.34
C SER A 29 -2.09 5.69 -7.24
N PRO A 30 -2.26 6.49 -8.30
CA PRO A 30 -1.91 7.91 -8.29
C PRO A 30 -2.92 8.80 -7.55
N LEU A 31 -4.06 8.22 -7.12
CA LEU A 31 -5.19 8.98 -6.58
C LEU A 31 -4.82 9.84 -5.36
N PHE A 32 -3.85 9.45 -4.54
CA PHE A 32 -3.41 10.27 -3.41
C PHE A 32 -2.77 11.60 -3.84
N ALA A 33 -2.13 11.63 -5.01
CA ALA A 33 -1.46 12.82 -5.55
C ALA A 33 -2.47 13.88 -6.02
N GLU A 34 -3.72 13.48 -6.28
CA GLU A 34 -4.77 14.35 -6.79
C GLU A 34 -5.63 14.94 -5.66
N LEU A 35 -5.53 14.40 -4.44
CA LEU A 35 -6.43 14.70 -3.32
C LEU A 35 -5.91 15.74 -2.33
N SER A 36 -4.62 16.04 -2.33
CA SER A 36 -3.97 16.92 -1.34
C SER A 36 -2.97 17.83 -2.03
N ASP A 37 -2.54 18.89 -1.33
CA ASP A 37 -1.41 19.74 -1.73
C ASP A 37 -0.07 19.22 -1.19
N GLY A 38 -0.10 18.25 -0.28
CA GLY A 38 1.10 17.53 0.12
C GLY A 38 0.81 16.16 0.72
N VAL A 39 1.82 15.30 0.65
CA VAL A 39 1.80 13.96 1.26
C VAL A 39 3.08 13.66 2.00
N VAL A 40 2.98 12.88 3.07
CA VAL A 40 4.15 12.38 3.82
C VAL A 40 4.31 10.89 3.50
N PRO A 41 5.33 10.49 2.73
CA PRO A 41 5.60 9.08 2.50
C PRO A 41 6.05 8.42 3.80
N VAL A 42 5.48 7.25 4.10
CA VAL A 42 5.86 6.46 5.28
C VAL A 42 6.30 5.09 4.81
N ALA A 43 7.59 4.80 4.99
CA ALA A 43 8.15 3.48 4.74
C ALA A 43 7.77 2.56 5.91
N LEU A 44 7.15 1.43 5.57
CA LEU A 44 6.65 0.45 6.53
C LEU A 44 7.09 -0.95 6.11
N ALA A 45 7.95 -1.58 6.91
CA ALA A 45 8.27 -3.00 6.79
C ALA A 45 7.70 -3.77 7.97
N ALA A 46 7.03 -4.89 7.68
CA ALA A 46 6.52 -5.81 8.68
C ALA A 46 7.25 -7.15 8.54
N GLU A 47 8.13 -7.44 9.48
CA GLU A 47 8.93 -8.66 9.50
C GLU A 47 8.31 -9.68 10.46
N THR A 48 8.12 -10.90 9.98
CA THR A 48 7.59 -12.01 10.78
C THR A 48 8.55 -13.19 10.71
N ALA A 49 8.64 -13.96 11.80
CA ALA A 49 9.61 -15.06 11.87
C ALA A 49 9.12 -16.36 11.22
N THR A 50 7.82 -16.64 11.23
CA THR A 50 7.31 -17.98 10.87
C THR A 50 6.02 -17.95 10.08
N PHE A 51 5.05 -17.11 10.47
CA PHE A 51 3.74 -17.06 9.84
C PHE A 51 3.44 -15.68 9.28
N TYR A 52 2.74 -15.63 8.15
CA TYR A 52 2.15 -14.39 7.66
C TYR A 52 0.81 -14.17 8.34
N GLY A 53 0.64 -13.03 9.03
CA GLY A 53 -0.58 -12.69 9.77
C GLY A 53 -1.77 -12.25 8.90
N THR A 54 -1.79 -12.60 7.62
CA THR A 54 -2.91 -12.30 6.70
C THR A 54 -3.11 -13.46 5.72
N THR A 55 -4.33 -13.71 5.26
CA THR A 55 -4.60 -14.74 4.23
C THR A 55 -5.41 -14.17 3.07
N ALA A 56 -5.01 -14.45 1.83
CA ALA A 56 -5.71 -13.95 0.64
C ALA A 56 -6.99 -14.73 0.28
N GLY A 57 -7.05 -16.04 0.57
CA GLY A 57 -8.17 -16.92 0.20
C GLY A 57 -8.65 -17.90 1.29
N GLY A 58 -8.07 -17.86 2.50
CA GLY A 58 -8.43 -18.73 3.61
C GLY A 58 -9.44 -18.12 4.59
N TRP A 59 -9.66 -18.79 5.71
CA TRP A 59 -10.50 -18.28 6.79
C TRP A 59 -9.85 -17.10 7.49
N LYS A 60 -10.35 -15.89 7.23
CA LYS A 60 -9.81 -14.63 7.78
C LYS A 60 -9.70 -14.60 9.31
N SER A 61 -10.51 -15.37 10.04
CA SER A 61 -10.40 -15.48 11.50
C SER A 61 -9.09 -16.13 11.96
N MET A 62 -8.45 -16.94 11.11
CA MET A 62 -7.16 -17.55 11.41
C MET A 62 -5.99 -16.57 11.32
N ASP A 63 -6.16 -15.43 10.65
CA ASP A 63 -5.09 -14.43 10.49
C ASP A 63 -4.59 -13.94 11.85
N ALA A 64 -5.50 -13.70 12.80
CA ALA A 64 -5.15 -13.30 14.16
C ALA A 64 -4.39 -14.40 14.92
N LEU A 65 -4.76 -15.68 14.73
CA LEU A 65 -4.06 -16.80 15.34
C LEU A 65 -2.63 -16.91 14.79
N TYR A 66 -2.46 -16.86 13.47
CA TYR A 66 -1.14 -16.89 12.84
C TYR A 66 -0.28 -15.69 13.23
N TYR A 67 -0.89 -14.52 13.35
CA TYR A 67 -0.22 -13.34 13.84
C TYR A 67 0.32 -13.54 15.26
N MET A 68 -0.52 -13.99 16.21
CA MET A 68 -0.13 -14.22 17.60
C MET A 68 0.85 -15.38 17.79
N ALA A 69 0.82 -16.37 16.89
CA ALA A 69 1.72 -17.52 16.94
C ALA A 69 3.16 -17.20 16.49
N ASN A 70 3.43 -15.99 15.98
CA ASN A 70 4.79 -15.62 15.61
C ASN A 70 5.67 -15.38 16.84
N PRO A 71 6.82 -16.07 16.94
CA PRO A 71 7.75 -15.87 18.06
C PRO A 71 8.45 -14.50 18.01
N ARG A 72 8.46 -13.85 16.84
CA ARG A 72 8.97 -12.49 16.66
C ARG A 72 8.20 -11.79 15.55
N MET A 73 7.79 -10.56 15.86
CA MET A 73 7.14 -9.61 14.98
C MET A 73 7.87 -8.28 15.12
N CYS A 74 8.32 -7.68 14.02
CA CYS A 74 8.99 -6.39 14.02
C CYS A 74 8.35 -5.47 12.98
N TYR A 75 8.14 -4.21 13.36
CA TYR A 75 7.65 -3.17 12.47
C TYR A 75 8.67 -2.06 12.39
N THR A 76 9.20 -1.82 11.20
CA THR A 76 10.04 -0.67 10.92
C THR A 76 9.17 0.40 10.30
N VAL A 77 9.15 1.57 10.91
CA VAL A 77 8.39 2.74 10.45
C VAL A 77 9.34 3.91 10.28
N GLU A 78 9.40 4.45 9.08
CA GLU A 78 10.21 5.62 8.77
C GLU A 78 9.36 6.66 8.04
N PHE A 79 9.37 7.89 8.56
CA PHE A 79 8.71 9.03 7.93
C PHE A 79 9.70 9.76 7.04
N LEU A 80 9.41 9.85 5.75
CA LEU A 80 10.24 10.54 4.78
C LEU A 80 9.83 12.01 4.68
N PRO A 81 10.70 12.89 4.14
CA PRO A 81 10.33 14.27 3.86
C PRO A 81 9.06 14.38 3.02
N ALA A 82 8.22 15.34 3.38
CA ALA A 82 6.97 15.61 2.68
C ALA A 82 7.21 15.88 1.18
N VAL A 83 6.25 15.46 0.36
CA VAL A 83 6.23 15.66 -1.08
C VAL A 83 5.10 16.62 -1.41
N ASP A 84 5.45 17.70 -2.09
CA ASP A 84 4.49 18.65 -2.65
C ASP A 84 3.75 17.99 -3.82
N THR A 85 2.41 18.00 -3.74
CA THR A 85 1.52 17.44 -4.76
C THR A 85 0.72 18.51 -5.50
N THR A 86 0.88 19.79 -5.15
CA THR A 86 0.25 20.92 -5.85
C THR A 86 0.51 20.92 -7.37
N PRO A 87 1.72 20.59 -7.90
CA PRO A 87 1.96 20.55 -9.34
C PRO A 87 1.06 19.55 -10.10
N VAL A 88 0.58 18.49 -9.44
CA VAL A 88 -0.36 17.54 -10.05
C VAL A 88 -1.75 18.17 -10.19
N ARG A 89 -2.22 18.88 -9.16
CA ARG A 89 -3.51 19.59 -9.20
C ARG A 89 -3.53 20.76 -10.18
N GLU A 90 -2.38 21.39 -10.37
CA GLU A 90 -2.18 22.43 -11.40
C GLU A 90 -2.02 21.85 -12.82
N GLY A 91 -1.99 20.52 -12.98
CA GLY A 91 -1.80 19.86 -14.27
C GLY A 91 -0.38 19.99 -14.85
N LYS A 92 0.60 20.40 -14.04
CA LYS A 92 2.01 20.58 -14.45
C LYS A 92 2.79 19.26 -14.44
N VAL A 93 2.39 18.30 -13.60
CA VAL A 93 3.01 16.98 -13.46
C VAL A 93 1.92 15.91 -13.54
N ALA A 94 2.20 14.79 -14.21
CA ALA A 94 1.26 13.67 -14.24
C ALA A 94 1.16 13.02 -12.85
N SER A 95 -0.07 12.73 -12.39
CA SER A 95 -0.28 12.08 -11.07
C SER A 95 0.42 10.73 -10.97
N THR A 96 0.52 10.00 -12.08
CA THR A 96 1.28 8.74 -12.20
C THR A 96 2.78 8.93 -12.03
N GLU A 97 3.35 10.01 -12.56
CA GLU A 97 4.77 10.33 -12.43
C GLU A 97 5.10 10.63 -10.96
N LEU A 98 4.28 11.44 -10.30
CA LEU A 98 4.44 11.74 -8.88
C LEU A 98 4.34 10.46 -8.04
N ALA A 99 3.34 9.62 -8.32
CA ALA A 99 3.15 8.35 -7.61
C ALA A 99 4.35 7.41 -7.78
N ASN A 100 4.90 7.29 -8.99
CA ASN A 100 6.11 6.52 -9.25
C ASN A 100 7.34 7.12 -8.54
N GLY A 101 7.40 8.44 -8.39
CA GLY A 101 8.43 9.12 -7.60
C GLY A 101 8.35 8.77 -6.11
N VAL A 102 7.15 8.80 -5.53
CA VAL A 102 6.92 8.41 -4.13
C VAL A 102 7.22 6.93 -3.92
N GLN A 103 6.80 6.05 -4.84
CA GLN A 103 7.12 4.62 -4.78
C GLN A 103 8.63 4.39 -4.75
N ARG A 104 9.40 5.06 -5.61
CA ARG A 104 10.87 4.94 -5.63
C ARG A 104 11.52 5.39 -4.34
N ARG A 105 11.07 6.50 -3.75
CA ARG A 105 11.60 6.98 -2.45
C ARG A 105 11.35 5.98 -1.32
N LEU A 106 10.16 5.38 -1.29
CA LEU A 106 9.84 4.36 -0.29
C LEU A 106 10.63 3.07 -0.52
N ALA A 107 10.80 2.66 -1.78
CA ALA A 107 11.61 1.51 -2.13
C ALA A 107 13.07 1.72 -1.72
N GLU A 108 13.63 2.91 -1.96
CA GLU A 108 14.99 3.26 -1.54
C GLU A 108 15.16 3.22 -0.02
N ALA A 109 14.22 3.81 0.74
CA ALA A 109 14.26 3.79 2.20
C ALA A 109 14.17 2.36 2.78
N LEU A 110 13.41 1.48 2.13
CA LEU A 110 13.24 0.08 2.55
C LEU A 110 14.31 -0.87 2.00
N GLY A 111 15.10 -0.44 1.00
CA GLY A 111 15.97 -1.33 0.22
C GLY A 111 15.22 -2.33 -0.65
N TYR A 112 14.03 -1.96 -1.14
CA TYR A 112 13.12 -2.81 -1.91
C TYR A 112 13.17 -2.50 -3.42
N GLU A 113 12.64 -3.42 -4.23
CA GLU A 113 12.47 -3.18 -5.67
C GLU A 113 11.11 -2.52 -5.98
N CYS A 114 11.06 -1.68 -7.02
CA CYS A 114 9.79 -1.17 -7.54
C CYS A 114 9.25 -2.10 -8.62
N THR A 115 7.97 -2.47 -8.54
CA THR A 115 7.29 -3.24 -9.59
C THR A 115 6.17 -2.46 -10.26
N MET A 116 5.79 -2.91 -11.45
CA MET A 116 4.58 -2.47 -12.16
C MET A 116 3.40 -3.42 -11.93
N LEU A 117 3.54 -4.40 -11.02
CA LEU A 117 2.50 -5.37 -10.72
C LEU A 117 1.33 -4.67 -10.03
N THR A 118 0.13 -4.90 -10.54
CA THR A 118 -1.09 -4.40 -9.94
C THR A 118 -1.63 -5.38 -8.91
N ARG A 119 -2.56 -4.90 -8.07
CA ARG A 119 -3.37 -5.77 -7.21
C ARG A 119 -3.97 -6.95 -7.99
N LYS A 120 -4.49 -6.71 -9.20
CA LYS A 120 -5.11 -7.75 -10.04
C LYS A 120 -4.10 -8.85 -10.38
N ASP A 121 -2.91 -8.46 -10.82
CA ASP A 121 -1.85 -9.39 -11.20
C ASP A 121 -1.43 -10.26 -10.01
N LYS A 122 -1.31 -9.66 -8.82
CA LYS A 122 -1.03 -10.37 -7.59
C LYS A 122 -2.11 -11.40 -7.24
N TYR A 123 -3.38 -11.01 -7.23
CA TYR A 123 -4.46 -11.95 -6.87
C TYR A 123 -4.63 -13.07 -7.91
N LEU A 124 -4.38 -12.77 -9.18
CA LEU A 124 -4.40 -13.78 -10.24
C LEU A 124 -3.30 -14.83 -10.01
N MET A 125 -2.08 -14.40 -9.67
CA MET A 125 -0.98 -15.30 -9.33
C MET A 125 -1.22 -16.10 -8.05
N LEU A 126 -1.70 -15.46 -6.98
CA LEU A 126 -1.78 -16.10 -5.65
C LEU A 126 -3.05 -16.92 -5.42
N ALA A 127 -4.16 -16.56 -6.07
CA ALA A 127 -5.49 -17.11 -5.74
C ALA A 127 -6.33 -17.47 -6.97
N GLY A 128 -5.78 -17.36 -8.18
CA GLY A 128 -6.48 -17.68 -9.43
C GLY A 128 -7.74 -16.84 -9.69
N ASN A 129 -7.85 -15.68 -9.05
CA ASN A 129 -8.98 -14.76 -9.22
C ASN A 129 -8.51 -13.30 -9.22
N ASP A 130 -9.35 -12.40 -9.72
CA ASP A 130 -9.00 -10.97 -9.86
C ASP A 130 -9.15 -10.16 -8.54
N GLY A 131 -9.31 -10.83 -7.40
CA GLY A 131 -9.54 -10.18 -6.09
C GLY A 131 -10.98 -9.70 -5.87
N VAL A 132 -11.92 -10.10 -6.74
CA VAL A 132 -13.36 -9.81 -6.63
C VAL A 132 -14.04 -10.90 -5.81
N VAL A 133 -14.55 -10.53 -4.63
CA VAL A 133 -15.43 -11.41 -3.85
C VAL A 133 -16.80 -11.41 -4.53
N ARG A 134 -17.16 -12.49 -5.23
CA ARG A 134 -18.55 -12.68 -5.68
C ARG A 134 -19.45 -12.68 -4.45
N ARG A 135 -20.45 -11.80 -4.41
CA ARG A 135 -21.53 -11.92 -3.41
C ARG A 135 -22.16 -13.30 -3.61
N ARG A 136 -22.30 -14.03 -2.50
CA ARG A 136 -23.18 -15.20 -2.47
C ARG A 136 -24.60 -14.65 -2.54
N ASP A 137 -25.28 -14.91 -3.65
CA ASP A 137 -26.73 -14.74 -3.69
C ASP A 137 -27.31 -15.77 -2.72
N GLY A 138 -28.13 -15.28 -1.79
CA GLY A 138 -28.87 -16.09 -0.83
C GLY A 138 -30.12 -16.69 -1.45
#